data_AF-B3F8V0-F1
#
_entry.id   AF-B3F8V0-F1
#
_cell.length_a   1.000
_cell.length_b   1.000
_cell.length_c   1.000
_cell.angle_alpha   90.00
_cell.angle_beta   90.00
_cell.angle_gamma   90.00
#
_symmetry.space_group_name_H-M   'P 1'
#
loop_
_entity.id
_entity.type
_entity.pdbx_description
1 polymer ?
#
loop_
_entity_poly.entity_id
_entity_poly.type
_entity_poly.pdbx_seq_one_letter_code
_entity_poly.pdbx_strand_id
1 'polypeptide(L)'
;VFLELSEHECQYLNGTERVRFLDRYIHNREQFAHFDSDVGLYVADTPLGEPQAKYWNSQPEILEQKRAEVDTFCRHNYQVFTPFITERKVQPEVEIYPVQSSSLPQINRLVCAVMDFYPAQIEVKWFQNGREETERVVSTDVIPNGDWTYQVLVMLETSPQ
;
A
#
# COMPACT_ATOMS: atom_id res chain seq x y z
N VAL A 1 15.47 -7.36 24.41
CA VAL A 1 14.80 -8.22 23.41
C VAL A 1 15.57 -8.07 22.12
N PHE A 2 15.87 -9.17 21.45
CA PHE A 2 16.58 -9.21 20.17
C PHE A 2 15.56 -9.48 19.05
N LEU A 3 15.69 -8.80 17.90
CA LEU A 3 14.83 -8.96 16.74
C LEU A 3 15.67 -9.14 15.47
N GLU A 4 15.46 -10.23 14.77
CA GLU A 4 16.03 -10.52 13.45
C GLU A 4 14.88 -10.65 12.45
N LEU A 5 14.95 -9.95 11.31
CA LEU A 5 13.98 -10.06 10.24
C LEU A 5 14.69 -10.27 8.90
N SER A 6 14.01 -11.01 8.03
CA SER A 6 14.32 -11.08 6.60
C SER A 6 13.07 -10.65 5.83
N GLU A 7 13.26 -9.79 4.84
CA GLU A 7 12.19 -9.28 3.98
C GLU A 7 12.51 -9.59 2.53
N HIS A 8 11.55 -10.21 1.83
CA HIS A 8 11.62 -10.48 0.40
C HIS A 8 10.58 -9.60 -0.31
N GLU A 9 11.06 -8.63 -1.07
CA GLU A 9 10.24 -7.59 -1.68
C GLU A 9 10.32 -7.68 -3.21
N CYS A 10 9.16 -7.69 -3.87
CA CYS A 10 9.04 -7.62 -5.32
C CYS A 10 8.39 -6.28 -5.71
N GLN A 11 9.15 -5.39 -6.33
CA GLN A 11 8.67 -4.11 -6.81
C GLN A 11 8.26 -4.23 -8.29
N TYR A 12 6.97 -4.05 -8.55
CA TYR A 12 6.36 -4.14 -9.89
C TYR A 12 6.15 -2.73 -10.47
N LEU A 13 6.95 -2.36 -11.47
CA LEU A 13 6.86 -1.07 -12.14
C LEU A 13 6.21 -1.28 -13.51
N ASN A 14 5.06 -0.62 -13.72
CA ASN A 14 4.21 -0.80 -14.91
C ASN A 14 3.80 -2.27 -15.14
N GLY A 15 3.19 -2.88 -14.11
CA GLY A 15 2.86 -4.31 -14.14
C GLY A 15 4.13 -5.16 -14.03
N THR A 16 4.30 -6.14 -14.92
CA THR A 16 5.47 -7.05 -14.90
C THR A 16 6.58 -6.66 -15.88
N GLU A 17 6.48 -5.48 -16.53
CA GLU A 17 7.48 -5.00 -17.49
C GLU A 17 8.85 -4.84 -16.82
N ARG A 18 8.88 -4.12 -15.70
CA ARG A 18 10.07 -3.95 -14.87
C ARG A 18 9.79 -4.47 -13.47
N VAL A 19 10.56 -5.49 -13.07
CA VAL A 19 10.43 -6.13 -11.77
C VAL A 19 11.78 -6.09 -11.09
N ARG A 20 11.81 -5.57 -9.86
CA ARG A 20 13.00 -5.56 -9.01
C ARG A 20 12.76 -6.41 -7.78
N PHE A 21 13.67 -7.32 -7.52
CA PHE A 21 13.66 -8.18 -6.34
C PHE A 21 14.69 -7.69 -5.33
N LEU A 22 14.26 -7.57 -4.07
CA LEU A 22 15.09 -7.16 -2.94
C LEU A 22 14.97 -8.21 -1.84
N ASP A 23 16.10 -8.64 -1.30
CA ASP A 23 16.17 -9.55 -0.15
C ASP A 23 16.96 -8.88 0.96
N ARG A 24 16.28 -8.39 2.00
CA ARG A 24 16.84 -7.53 3.06
C ARG A 24 17.01 -8.31 4.35
N TYR A 25 18.12 -8.06 5.05
CA TYR A 25 18.44 -8.64 6.35
C TYR A 25 18.56 -7.53 7.39
N ILE A 26 17.76 -7.63 8.45
CA ILE A 26 17.50 -6.55 9.39
C ILE A 26 17.70 -7.04 10.82
N HIS A 27 18.60 -6.36 11.54
CA HIS A 27 18.96 -6.65 12.91
C HIS A 27 18.52 -5.49 13.81
N ASN A 28 17.63 -5.74 14.78
CA ASN A 28 17.06 -4.72 15.67
C ASN A 28 16.54 -3.47 14.95
N ARG A 29 15.86 -3.66 13.80
CA ARG A 29 15.33 -2.61 12.90
C ARG A 29 16.39 -1.83 12.11
N GLU A 30 17.65 -2.25 12.15
CA GLU A 30 18.72 -1.73 11.30
C GLU A 30 19.03 -2.76 10.20
N GLN A 31 18.77 -2.41 8.94
CA GLN A 31 19.17 -3.23 7.81
C GLN A 31 20.70 -3.27 7.75
N PHE A 32 21.30 -4.46 7.75
CA PHE A 32 22.76 -4.60 7.70
C PHE A 32 23.27 -5.06 6.33
N ALA A 33 22.47 -5.79 5.56
CA ALA A 33 22.78 -6.19 4.20
C ALA A 33 21.50 -6.44 3.39
N HIS A 34 21.61 -6.34 2.07
CA HIS A 34 20.54 -6.73 1.16
C HIS A 34 21.07 -7.26 -0.17
N PHE A 35 20.33 -8.12 -0.84
CA PHE A 35 20.48 -8.37 -2.28
C PHE A 35 19.58 -7.43 -3.06
N ASP A 36 20.08 -6.90 -4.17
CA ASP A 36 19.33 -6.08 -5.12
C ASP A 36 19.47 -6.67 -6.52
N SER A 37 18.36 -7.05 -7.15
CA SER A 37 18.40 -7.63 -8.50
C SER A 37 18.94 -6.68 -9.56
N ASP A 38 18.80 -5.37 -9.38
CA ASP A 38 19.33 -4.38 -10.33
C ASP A 38 20.87 -4.31 -10.26
N VAL A 39 21.45 -4.66 -9.11
CA VAL A 39 22.90 -4.79 -8.90
C VAL A 39 23.38 -6.22 -9.19
N GLY A 40 22.54 -7.21 -8.88
CA GLY A 40 22.82 -8.63 -9.02
C GLY A 40 23.74 -9.22 -7.96
N LEU A 41 23.95 -8.53 -6.83
CA LEU A 41 24.83 -8.93 -5.72
C LEU A 41 24.25 -8.50 -4.37
N TYR A 42 24.78 -9.08 -3.29
CA TYR A 42 24.57 -8.60 -1.94
C TYR A 42 25.42 -7.35 -1.66
N VAL A 43 24.80 -6.34 -1.08
CA VAL A 43 25.39 -5.07 -0.66
C VAL A 43 25.32 -5.01 0.86
N ALA A 44 26.43 -4.61 1.50
CA ALA A 44 26.45 -4.33 2.93
C ALA A 44 26.00 -2.88 3.17
N ASP A 45 25.03 -2.70 4.05
CA ASP A 45 24.51 -1.39 4.43
C ASP A 45 25.17 -0.85 5.71
N THR A 46 25.76 -1.76 6.50
CA THR A 46 26.51 -1.44 7.72
C THR A 46 27.77 -2.29 7.82
N PRO A 47 28.74 -1.93 8.69
CA PRO A 47 29.93 -2.74 8.93
C PRO A 47 29.62 -4.16 9.40
N LEU A 48 28.48 -4.35 10.08
CA LEU A 48 28.02 -5.67 10.49
C LEU A 48 27.77 -6.58 9.30
N GLY A 49 27.25 -6.05 8.18
CA GLY A 49 26.90 -6.82 6.99
C GLY A 49 28.01 -7.04 5.99
N GLU A 50 29.14 -6.36 6.11
CA GLU A 50 30.30 -6.57 5.23
C GLU A 50 30.75 -8.04 5.16
N PRO A 51 30.95 -8.78 6.28
CA PRO A 51 31.36 -10.17 6.19
C PRO A 51 30.28 -11.05 5.54
N GLN A 52 28.99 -10.80 5.78
CA GLN A 52 27.88 -11.56 5.19
C GLN A 52 27.79 -11.30 3.68
N ALA A 53 27.81 -10.05 3.25
CA ALA A 53 27.78 -9.70 1.83
C ALA A 53 28.96 -10.32 1.08
N LYS A 54 30.18 -10.25 1.64
CA LYS A 54 31.37 -10.92 1.06
C LYS A 54 31.19 -12.43 0.97
N TYR A 55 30.64 -13.06 2.00
CA TYR A 55 30.40 -14.50 2.02
C TYR A 55 29.33 -14.92 1.02
N TRP A 56 28.18 -14.25 0.96
CA TRP A 56 27.13 -14.61 0.00
C TRP A 56 27.56 -14.33 -1.44
N ASN A 57 28.30 -13.24 -1.69
CA ASN A 57 28.82 -12.93 -3.01
C ASN A 57 29.90 -13.89 -3.51
N SER A 58 30.53 -14.66 -2.62
CA SER A 58 31.51 -15.68 -3.01
C SER A 58 30.88 -17.03 -3.37
N GLN A 59 29.55 -17.16 -3.25
CA GLN A 59 28.79 -18.38 -3.52
C GLN A 59 28.01 -18.25 -4.84
N PRO A 60 28.48 -18.82 -5.96
CA PRO A 60 27.86 -18.64 -7.27
C PRO A 60 26.41 -19.14 -7.32
N GLU A 61 26.13 -20.28 -6.69
CA GLU A 61 24.79 -20.90 -6.66
C GLU A 61 23.76 -19.99 -5.98
N ILE A 62 24.14 -19.33 -4.87
CA ILE A 62 23.26 -18.39 -4.16
C ILE A 62 22.97 -17.18 -5.03
N LEU A 63 23.99 -16.59 -5.67
CA LEU A 63 23.81 -15.43 -6.53
C LEU A 63 22.97 -15.74 -7.76
N GLU A 64 23.18 -16.89 -8.40
CA GLU A 64 22.40 -17.32 -9.56
C GLU A 64 20.93 -17.50 -9.17
N GLN A 65 20.65 -18.18 -8.05
CA GLN A 65 19.30 -18.32 -7.55
C GLN A 65 18.65 -16.95 -7.29
N LYS A 66 19.32 -16.06 -6.54
CA LYS A 66 18.77 -14.74 -6.17
C LYS A 66 18.50 -13.84 -7.38
N ARG A 67 19.33 -13.93 -8.43
CA ARG A 67 19.09 -13.25 -9.71
C ARG A 67 17.86 -13.82 -10.42
N ALA A 68 17.64 -15.13 -10.34
CA ALA A 68 16.50 -15.80 -10.96
C ALA A 68 15.16 -15.50 -10.25
N GLU A 69 15.17 -15.12 -8.96
CA GLU A 69 13.94 -14.84 -8.19
C GLU A 69 13.06 -13.74 -8.79
N VAL A 70 13.61 -12.84 -9.63
CA VAL A 70 12.81 -11.87 -10.40
C VAL A 70 11.77 -12.59 -11.26
N ASP A 71 12.16 -13.68 -11.92
CA ASP A 71 11.30 -14.47 -12.78
C ASP A 71 10.58 -15.58 -12.01
N THR A 72 11.34 -16.36 -11.24
CA THR A 72 10.84 -17.60 -10.62
C THR A 72 9.92 -17.34 -9.44
N PHE A 73 10.11 -16.22 -8.74
CA PHE A 73 9.31 -15.85 -7.58
C PHE A 73 8.43 -14.65 -7.87
N CYS A 74 8.99 -13.49 -8.24
CA CYS A 74 8.19 -12.28 -8.39
C CYS A 74 7.19 -12.40 -9.54
N ARG A 75 7.64 -12.57 -10.79
CA ARG A 75 6.72 -12.65 -11.95
C ARG A 75 5.76 -13.84 -11.85
N HIS A 76 6.27 -15.00 -11.42
CA HIS A 76 5.43 -16.17 -11.17
C HIS A 76 4.28 -15.87 -10.20
N ASN A 77 4.60 -15.36 -9.00
CA ASN A 77 3.58 -15.08 -7.99
C ASN A 77 2.65 -13.94 -8.42
N TYR A 78 3.15 -12.90 -9.10
CA TYR A 78 2.29 -11.85 -9.65
C TYR A 78 1.20 -12.43 -10.54
N GLN A 79 1.56 -13.34 -11.45
CA GLN A 79 0.59 -14.00 -12.34
C GLN A 79 -0.41 -14.85 -11.56
N VAL A 80 0.06 -15.65 -10.59
CA VAL A 80 -0.79 -16.50 -9.74
C VAL A 80 -1.79 -15.66 -8.92
N PHE A 81 -1.37 -14.51 -8.39
CA PHE A 81 -2.20 -13.67 -7.52
C PHE A 81 -2.97 -12.56 -8.23
N THR A 82 -2.72 -12.31 -9.52
CA THR A 82 -3.41 -11.30 -10.34
C THR A 82 -4.95 -11.31 -10.15
N PRO A 83 -5.66 -12.45 -10.27
CA PRO A 83 -7.12 -12.46 -10.13
C PRO A 83 -7.61 -12.14 -8.70
N PHE A 84 -6.76 -12.32 -7.69
CA PHE A 84 -7.11 -12.14 -6.28
C PHE A 84 -6.72 -10.76 -5.74
N ILE A 85 -5.74 -10.10 -6.35
CA ILE A 85 -5.17 -8.83 -5.87
C ILE A 85 -5.36 -7.74 -6.92
N THR A 86 -4.70 -7.84 -8.07
CA THR A 86 -4.64 -6.77 -9.08
C THR A 86 -5.98 -6.54 -9.76
N GLU A 87 -6.71 -7.61 -10.09
CA GLU A 87 -8.01 -7.54 -10.76
C GLU A 87 -9.19 -7.51 -9.78
N ARG A 88 -8.95 -7.78 -8.49
CA ARG A 88 -9.98 -7.79 -7.47
C ARG A 88 -10.59 -6.40 -7.34
N LYS A 89 -11.92 -6.35 -7.37
CA LYS A 89 -12.71 -5.14 -7.13
C LYS A 89 -13.87 -5.48 -6.21
N VAL A 90 -14.10 -4.64 -5.21
CA VAL A 90 -15.28 -4.70 -4.34
C VAL A 90 -15.97 -3.35 -4.47
N GLN A 91 -17.26 -3.39 -4.84
CA GLN A 91 -18.04 -2.17 -4.99
C GLN A 91 -18.31 -1.55 -3.62
N PRO A 92 -18.25 -0.21 -3.49
CA PRO A 92 -18.58 0.46 -2.24
C PRO A 92 -20.04 0.29 -1.87
N GLU A 93 -20.29 0.17 -0.57
CA GLU A 93 -21.59 0.49 0.01
C GLU A 93 -21.61 1.98 0.38
N VAL A 94 -22.71 2.68 0.09
CA VAL A 94 -22.81 4.14 0.29
C VAL A 94 -24.04 4.45 1.13
N GLU A 95 -23.82 5.13 2.25
CA GLU A 95 -24.87 5.64 3.12
C GLU A 95 -24.72 7.15 3.31
N ILE A 96 -25.83 7.88 3.18
CA ILE A 96 -25.87 9.32 3.43
C ILE A 96 -26.77 9.60 4.62
N TYR A 97 -26.24 10.28 5.63
CA TYR A 97 -27.01 10.62 6.83
C TYR A 97 -26.62 12.00 7.39
N PRO A 98 -27.58 12.70 8.02
CA PRO A 98 -27.30 13.97 8.70
C PRO A 98 -26.56 13.74 10.02
N VAL A 99 -25.62 14.62 10.33
CA VAL A 99 -24.91 14.66 11.61
C VAL A 99 -24.95 16.09 12.13
N GLN A 100 -25.34 16.23 13.40
CA GLN A 100 -25.29 17.52 14.09
C GLN A 100 -23.86 17.78 14.54
N SER A 101 -23.32 18.96 14.22
CA SER A 101 -22.00 19.34 14.70
C SER A 101 -22.03 19.53 16.21
N SER A 102 -21.24 18.75 16.94
CA SER A 102 -21.12 18.85 18.40
C SER A 102 -20.46 20.16 18.85
N SER A 103 -19.64 20.77 17.99
CA SER A 103 -18.94 22.03 18.26
C SER A 103 -19.71 23.27 17.80
N LEU A 104 -20.55 23.14 16.77
CA LEU A 104 -21.30 24.25 16.17
C LEU A 104 -22.76 23.82 15.98
N PRO A 105 -23.62 23.95 17.02
CA PRO A 105 -25.00 23.45 16.99
C PRO A 105 -25.87 23.98 15.85
N GLN A 106 -25.45 25.10 15.24
CA GLN A 106 -26.13 25.74 14.11
C GLN A 106 -25.69 25.20 12.74
N ILE A 107 -24.64 24.39 12.66
CA ILE A 107 -24.16 23.81 11.39
C ILE A 107 -24.61 22.35 11.33
N ASN A 108 -25.43 22.07 10.32
CA ASN A 108 -25.80 20.71 9.97
C ASN A 108 -24.76 20.15 9.00
N ARG A 109 -24.34 18.90 9.17
CA ARG A 109 -23.48 18.21 8.22
C ARG A 109 -24.24 17.07 7.59
N LEU A 110 -24.02 16.85 6.30
CA LEU A 110 -24.35 15.58 5.66
C LEU A 110 -23.07 14.76 5.55
N VAL A 111 -23.10 13.52 6.00
CA VAL A 111 -22.00 12.58 5.86
C VAL A 111 -22.36 11.62 4.75
N CYS A 112 -21.47 11.47 3.77
CA CYS A 112 -21.46 10.36 2.83
C CYS A 112 -20.43 9.35 3.35
N ALA A 113 -20.90 8.25 3.94
CA ALA A 113 -20.07 7.14 4.34
C ALA A 113 -19.94 6.17 3.17
N VAL A 114 -18.72 5.99 2.69
CA VAL A 114 -18.40 5.07 1.59
C VAL A 114 -17.56 3.94 2.17
N MET A 115 -18.12 2.74 2.17
CA MET A 115 -17.67 1.61 2.98
C MET A 115 -17.34 0.40 2.11
N ASP A 116 -16.53 -0.50 2.66
CA ASP A 116 -16.27 -1.85 2.18
C ASP A 116 -15.80 -1.97 0.72
N PHE A 117 -15.06 -0.97 0.23
CA PHE A 117 -14.58 -0.95 -1.16
C PHE A 117 -13.14 -1.43 -1.30
N TYR A 118 -12.79 -1.88 -2.51
CA TYR A 118 -11.42 -2.22 -2.90
C TYR A 118 -11.24 -2.02 -4.41
N PRO A 119 -10.11 -1.45 -4.89
CA PRO A 119 -8.95 -1.00 -4.14
C PRO A 119 -9.17 0.36 -3.44
N ALA A 120 -8.16 0.87 -2.73
CA ALA A 120 -8.26 2.10 -1.93
C ALA A 120 -8.52 3.38 -2.75
N GLN A 121 -8.23 3.38 -4.05
CA GLN A 121 -8.42 4.54 -4.91
C GLN A 121 -9.92 4.77 -5.17
N ILE A 122 -10.42 5.92 -4.74
CA ILE A 122 -11.82 6.32 -4.89
C ILE A 122 -11.93 7.84 -5.09
N GLU A 123 -12.98 8.26 -5.79
CA GLU A 123 -13.35 9.67 -5.96
C GLU A 123 -14.81 9.85 -5.55
N VAL A 124 -15.09 10.78 -4.65
CA VAL A 124 -16.44 11.07 -4.13
C VAL A 124 -16.72 12.56 -4.32
N LYS A 125 -17.87 12.89 -4.90
CA LYS A 125 -18.27 14.26 -5.22
C LYS A 125 -19.64 14.57 -4.65
N TRP A 126 -19.80 15.79 -4.12
CA TRP A 126 -21.08 16.32 -3.70
C TRP A 126 -21.65 17.23 -4.78
N PHE A 127 -22.97 17.16 -4.97
CA PHE A 127 -23.70 18.03 -5.87
C PHE A 127 -24.89 18.67 -5.15
N GLN A 128 -25.06 19.98 -5.29
CA GLN A 128 -26.23 20.71 -4.85
C GLN A 128 -26.97 21.26 -6.08
N ASN A 129 -28.22 20.82 -6.28
CA ASN A 129 -29.04 21.22 -7.44
C ASN A 129 -28.32 21.06 -8.80
N GLY A 130 -27.54 19.99 -8.94
CA GLY A 130 -26.78 19.67 -10.15
C GLY A 130 -25.47 20.43 -10.33
N ARG A 131 -25.05 21.26 -9.37
CA ARG A 131 -23.73 21.92 -9.36
C ARG A 131 -22.82 21.22 -8.37
N GLU A 132 -21.59 20.94 -8.77
CA GLU A 132 -20.59 20.34 -7.89
C GLU A 132 -20.24 21.31 -6.75
N GLU A 133 -20.24 20.80 -5.52
CA GLU A 133 -19.88 21.54 -4.33
C GLU A 133 -18.52 21.07 -3.84
N THR A 134 -17.55 21.98 -3.75
CA THR A 134 -16.18 21.67 -3.29
C THR A 134 -15.77 22.49 -2.07
N GLU A 135 -16.29 23.71 -1.92
CA GLU A 135 -15.86 24.66 -0.87
C GLU A 135 -16.24 24.22 0.54
N ARG A 136 -17.37 23.51 0.68
CA ARG A 136 -17.93 23.05 1.96
C ARG A 136 -17.75 21.56 2.19
N VAL A 137 -16.91 20.92 1.40
CA VAL A 137 -16.67 19.48 1.45
C VAL A 137 -15.37 19.21 2.18
N VAL A 138 -15.42 18.29 3.15
CA VAL A 138 -14.26 17.79 3.90
C VAL A 138 -14.27 16.28 3.85
N SER A 139 -13.14 15.67 3.51
CA SER A 139 -12.97 14.21 3.49
C SER A 139 -12.02 13.77 4.61
N THR A 140 -12.25 12.58 5.15
CA THR A 140 -11.20 11.86 5.88
C THR A 140 -10.17 11.31 4.90
N ASP A 141 -9.03 10.85 5.42
CA ASP A 141 -8.19 9.91 4.70
C ASP A 141 -8.96 8.59 4.45
N VAL A 142 -8.50 7.82 3.46
CA VAL A 142 -9.01 6.46 3.22
C VAL A 142 -8.47 5.53 4.31
N ILE A 143 -9.36 4.86 5.03
CA ILE A 143 -9.03 4.05 6.20
C ILE A 143 -9.08 2.57 5.82
N PRO A 144 -8.03 1.77 6.11
CA PRO A 144 -8.06 0.32 5.92
C PRO A 144 -8.84 -0.38 7.05
N ASN A 145 -9.73 -1.30 6.67
CA ASN A 145 -10.54 -2.07 7.63
C ASN A 145 -9.80 -3.30 8.19
N GLY A 146 -8.70 -3.72 7.55
CA GLY A 146 -7.91 -4.90 7.95
C GLY A 146 -8.38 -6.21 7.33
N ASP A 147 -9.45 -6.20 6.54
CA ASP A 147 -10.04 -7.35 5.85
C ASP A 147 -9.98 -7.22 4.32
N TRP A 148 -9.03 -6.43 3.82
CA TRP A 148 -8.87 -6.09 2.39
C TRP A 148 -10.02 -5.24 1.81
N THR A 149 -10.68 -4.46 2.66
CA THR A 149 -11.56 -3.36 2.26
C THR A 149 -11.14 -2.04 2.91
N TYR A 150 -11.69 -0.96 2.38
CA TYR A 150 -11.42 0.40 2.78
C TYR A 150 -12.71 1.18 3.01
N GLN A 151 -12.60 2.27 3.75
CA GLN A 151 -13.70 3.21 3.99
C GLN A 151 -13.22 4.67 3.91
N VAL A 152 -14.12 5.58 3.56
CA VAL A 152 -13.89 7.03 3.58
C VAL A 152 -15.17 7.77 3.94
N LEU A 153 -15.07 8.83 4.74
CA LEU A 153 -16.20 9.69 5.09
C LEU A 153 -16.03 11.06 4.41
N VAL A 154 -17.03 11.46 3.64
CA VAL A 154 -17.04 12.75 2.92
C VAL A 154 -18.19 13.60 3.41
N MET A 155 -17.86 14.65 4.14
CA MET A 155 -18.77 15.53 4.85
C MET A 155 -19.05 16.79 4.02
N LEU A 156 -20.33 17.17 3.90
CA LEU A 156 -20.77 18.45 3.35
C LEU A 156 -21.33 19.32 4.49
N GLU A 157 -20.78 20.51 4.67
CA GLU A 157 -21.34 21.50 5.59
C GLU A 157 -22.56 22.19 4.97
N THR A 158 -23.67 22.17 5.71
CA THR A 158 -24.94 22.76 5.32
C THR A 158 -25.38 23.81 6.33
N SER A 159 -25.76 24.98 5.84
CA SER A 159 -26.42 26.00 6.65
C SER A 159 -27.91 25.64 6.80
N PRO A 160 -28.52 25.81 7.97
CA PRO A 160 -29.97 25.77 8.08
C PRO A 160 -30.57 26.87 7.20
N GLN A 161 -31.59 26.52 6.41
CA GLN A 161 -32.43 27.49 5.71
C GLN A 161 -33.37 28.19 6.69
#